data_AF-A0A7Y4U456-F1
#
_entry.id   AF-A0A7Y4U456-F1
#
_cell.length_a   1.000
_cell.length_b   1.000
_cell.length_c   1.000
_cell.angle_alpha   90.00
_cell.angle_beta   90.00
_cell.angle_gamma   90.00
#
_symmetry.space_group_name_H-M   'P 1'
#
loop_
_entity.id
_entity.type
_entity.pdbx_description
1 polymer ?
#
loop_
_entity_poly.entity_id
_entity_poly.type
_entity_poly.pdbx_seq_one_letter_code
_entity_poly.pdbx_strand_id
1 'polypeptide(L)'
;MSFYIKRSYVDTQPGIELVNIHYTWTLLGQQPNWEVHHETRVMPRGGVLVRGMGGTTLDESGNSIQTASQTVEMPDDGIRRKVISLPFDVWDPAQEKHVEAYAFHHYFEVFRDGKRELSPVYTEEIVSQEVEFVDQQGITGGMCVYWSLYDWDAPQYQPTESPEFIQKYGEDSPYRSHKFYGSPDMEEFSRIRSEMLRTLPTPRHFVGKIRGPKGAQVVQSWHVGGLWVPNKLERWESYWGNHVRTL
;
A
#
# COMPACT_ATOMS: atom_id res chain seq x y z
N MET A 1 3.87 9.37 6.26
CA MET A 1 3.67 8.33 5.23
C MET A 1 2.18 8.02 5.14
N SER A 2 1.71 7.45 4.02
CA SER A 2 0.29 7.20 3.81
C SER A 2 0.02 5.88 3.08
N PHE A 3 -1.19 5.36 3.27
CA PHE A 3 -1.72 4.20 2.57
C PHE A 3 -2.97 4.61 1.79
N TYR A 4 -3.28 3.89 0.72
CA TYR A 4 -4.43 4.12 -0.14
C TYR A 4 -5.64 3.22 0.16
N ILE A 5 -6.84 3.79 -0.01
CA ILE A 5 -8.10 3.05 0.01
C ILE A 5 -9.02 3.51 -1.11
N LYS A 6 -9.72 2.58 -1.74
CA LYS A 6 -10.75 2.89 -2.75
C LYS A 6 -12.11 3.09 -2.09
N ARG A 7 -12.76 4.20 -2.44
CA ARG A 7 -14.17 4.47 -2.12
C ARG A 7 -15.00 4.50 -3.37
N SER A 8 -16.21 3.99 -3.25
CA SER A 8 -17.15 3.86 -4.36
C SER A 8 -18.47 4.50 -4.00
N TYR A 9 -19.10 5.12 -4.99
CA TYR A 9 -20.45 5.66 -4.92
C TYR A 9 -21.25 5.08 -6.08
N VAL A 10 -22.44 4.56 -5.80
CA VAL A 10 -23.33 3.97 -6.82
C VAL A 10 -24.32 5.03 -7.28
N ASP A 11 -24.30 5.35 -8.56
CA ASP A 11 -25.26 6.25 -9.22
C ASP A 11 -26.62 5.54 -9.34
N THR A 12 -27.33 5.45 -8.22
CA THR A 12 -28.64 4.76 -8.14
C THR A 12 -29.78 5.53 -8.80
N GLN A 13 -29.55 6.81 -9.16
CA GLN A 13 -30.58 7.70 -9.68
C GLN A 13 -30.08 8.45 -10.92
N PRO A 14 -30.96 8.71 -11.91
CA PRO A 14 -30.62 9.53 -13.07
C PRO A 14 -30.37 10.99 -12.66
N GLY A 15 -29.73 11.76 -13.54
CA GLY A 15 -29.54 13.21 -13.34
C GLY A 15 -28.39 13.60 -12.40
N ILE A 16 -27.58 12.64 -11.91
CA ILE A 16 -26.41 12.95 -11.09
C ILE A 16 -25.32 13.60 -11.95
N GLU A 17 -25.04 14.87 -11.66
CA GLU A 17 -24.08 15.71 -12.36
C GLU A 17 -22.67 15.51 -11.78
N LEU A 18 -22.55 15.58 -10.46
CA LEU A 18 -21.28 15.54 -9.74
C LEU A 18 -21.41 14.78 -8.42
N VAL A 19 -20.35 14.07 -8.06
CA VAL A 19 -20.20 13.46 -6.73
C VAL A 19 -18.82 13.84 -6.20
N ASN A 20 -18.79 14.39 -4.99
CA ASN A 20 -17.57 14.61 -4.23
C ASN A 20 -17.58 13.68 -3.01
N ILE A 21 -16.41 13.15 -2.66
CA ILE A 21 -16.18 12.55 -1.35
C ILE A 21 -15.47 13.58 -0.46
N HIS A 22 -16.02 13.79 0.72
CA HIS A 22 -15.41 14.58 1.79
C HIS A 22 -14.92 13.61 2.85
N TYR A 23 -13.70 13.78 3.34
CA TYR A 23 -13.16 12.93 4.38
C TYR A 23 -12.23 13.65 5.34
N THR A 24 -12.12 13.08 6.54
CA THR A 24 -11.19 13.47 7.61
C THR A 24 -10.88 12.24 8.48
N TRP A 25 -9.97 12.37 9.43
CA TRP A 25 -9.66 11.35 10.43
C TRP A 25 -9.43 11.97 11.81
N THR A 26 -9.74 11.19 12.85
CA THR A 26 -9.62 11.60 14.25
C THR A 26 -9.12 10.45 15.12
N LEU A 27 -8.77 10.70 16.38
CA LEU A 27 -8.50 9.60 17.32
C LEU A 27 -9.77 8.75 17.52
N LEU A 28 -9.59 7.48 17.87
CA LEU A 28 -10.73 6.58 18.11
C LEU A 28 -11.71 7.14 19.14
N GLY A 29 -13.00 7.02 18.83
CA GLY A 29 -14.10 7.49 19.68
C GLY A 29 -14.41 8.99 19.58
N GLN A 30 -13.62 9.77 18.83
CA GLN A 30 -13.92 11.18 18.59
C GLN A 30 -14.94 11.36 17.46
N GLN A 31 -15.65 12.50 17.50
CA GLN A 31 -16.52 12.94 16.41
C GLN A 31 -15.67 13.52 15.28
N PRO A 32 -16.12 13.43 14.00
CA PRO A 32 -15.39 14.01 12.88
C PRO A 32 -15.17 15.50 13.09
N ASN A 33 -13.94 15.96 12.83
CA ASN A 33 -13.58 17.37 12.81
C ASN A 33 -13.31 17.80 11.36
N TRP A 34 -14.29 18.44 10.73
CA TRP A 34 -14.19 18.89 9.33
C TRP A 34 -13.34 20.15 9.13
N GLU A 35 -12.86 20.77 10.21
CA GLU A 35 -11.93 21.91 10.11
C GLU A 35 -10.46 21.44 10.07
N VAL A 36 -10.22 20.18 10.42
CA VAL A 36 -8.88 19.60 10.59
C VAL A 36 -8.74 18.42 9.64
N HIS A 37 -7.70 18.42 8.82
CA HIS A 37 -7.41 17.36 7.83
C HIS A 37 -8.58 17.08 6.85
N HIS A 38 -9.49 18.04 6.65
CA HIS A 38 -10.58 17.87 5.71
C HIS A 38 -10.07 17.94 4.27
N GLU A 39 -10.32 16.87 3.54
CA GLU A 39 -10.07 16.79 2.12
C GLU A 39 -11.37 16.56 1.35
N THR A 40 -11.44 17.14 0.16
CA THR A 40 -12.55 16.93 -0.78
C THR A 40 -11.98 16.47 -2.11
N ARG A 41 -12.58 15.42 -2.68
CA ARG A 41 -12.16 14.85 -3.96
C ARG A 41 -13.36 14.59 -4.86
N VAL A 42 -13.26 15.05 -6.10
CA VAL A 42 -14.23 14.68 -7.14
C VAL A 42 -14.14 13.17 -7.42
N MET A 43 -15.30 12.53 -7.48
CA MET A 43 -15.47 11.14 -7.91
C MET A 43 -15.93 11.13 -9.38
N PRO A 44 -15.04 10.81 -10.32
CA PRO A 44 -15.39 10.83 -11.74
C PRO A 44 -16.39 9.71 -12.08
N ARG A 45 -17.17 9.97 -13.12
CA ARG A 45 -18.00 8.96 -13.77
C ARG A 45 -17.15 8.22 -14.80
N GLY A 46 -17.05 6.91 -14.66
CA GLY A 46 -15.94 6.17 -15.26
C GLY A 46 -14.58 6.69 -14.75
N GLY A 47 -13.51 6.36 -15.45
CA GLY A 47 -12.21 6.94 -15.12
C GLY A 47 -11.06 6.15 -15.69
N VAL A 48 -9.86 6.52 -15.25
CA VAL A 48 -8.64 5.84 -15.63
C VAL A 48 -8.06 5.23 -14.37
N LEU A 49 -8.03 3.90 -14.33
CA LEU A 49 -7.37 3.16 -13.27
C LEU A 49 -6.03 2.68 -13.77
N VAL A 50 -4.99 2.86 -12.97
CA VAL A 50 -3.70 2.24 -13.25
C VAL A 50 -3.74 0.83 -12.68
N ARG A 51 -3.93 -0.18 -13.54
CA ARG A 51 -3.87 -1.61 -13.21
C ARG A 51 -2.48 -2.18 -13.42
N GLY A 52 -2.12 -3.14 -12.58
CA GLY A 52 -0.88 -3.88 -12.71
C GLY A 52 0.21 -3.35 -11.79
N MET A 53 1.05 -4.27 -11.32
CA MET A 53 1.98 -4.03 -10.21
C MET A 53 3.21 -3.20 -10.59
N GLY A 54 3.43 -2.94 -11.89
CA GLY A 54 4.72 -2.48 -12.39
C GLY A 54 5.79 -3.53 -12.08
N GLY A 55 6.06 -4.46 -12.99
CA GLY A 55 7.02 -5.53 -12.77
C GLY A 55 8.33 -5.27 -13.49
N THR A 56 9.44 -5.83 -13.02
CA THR A 56 10.66 -5.95 -13.83
C THR A 56 10.61 -7.32 -14.53
N THR A 57 10.50 -7.34 -15.85
CA THR A 57 10.63 -8.58 -16.63
C THR A 57 11.94 -8.55 -17.40
N LEU A 58 12.43 -9.69 -17.85
CA LEU A 58 13.54 -9.73 -18.80
C LEU A 58 12.97 -9.65 -20.22
N ASP A 59 13.55 -8.82 -21.08
CA ASP A 59 13.31 -8.89 -22.51
C ASP A 59 14.04 -10.10 -23.13
N GLU A 60 13.85 -10.35 -24.42
CA GLU A 60 14.51 -11.44 -25.15
C GLU A 60 16.05 -11.35 -25.14
N SER A 61 16.59 -10.17 -24.84
CA SER A 61 18.04 -9.94 -24.71
C SER A 61 18.54 -10.07 -23.27
N GLY A 62 17.68 -10.43 -22.32
CA GLY A 62 18.01 -10.57 -20.90
C GLY A 62 18.16 -9.24 -20.17
N ASN A 63 17.65 -8.14 -20.73
CA ASN A 63 17.62 -6.85 -20.06
C ASN A 63 16.35 -6.71 -19.22
N SER A 64 16.51 -6.19 -18.01
CA SER A 64 15.40 -5.80 -17.15
C SER A 64 14.59 -4.66 -17.79
N ILE A 65 13.38 -4.95 -18.25
CA ILE A 65 12.39 -3.96 -18.66
C ILE A 65 11.35 -3.79 -17.55
N GLN A 66 11.03 -2.54 -17.21
CA GLN A 66 9.86 -2.26 -16.38
C GLN A 66 8.60 -2.47 -17.25
N THR A 67 7.83 -3.49 -16.96
CA THR A 67 6.44 -3.58 -17.41
C THR A 67 5.67 -2.43 -16.78
N ALA A 68 5.31 -1.44 -17.60
CA ALA A 68 4.54 -0.30 -17.15
C ALA A 68 3.19 -0.78 -16.59
N SER A 69 2.77 -0.13 -15.52
CA SER A 69 1.39 -0.23 -15.04
C SER A 69 0.44 0.15 -16.17
N GLN A 70 -0.53 -0.70 -16.47
CA GLN A 70 -1.50 -0.48 -17.54
C GLN A 70 -2.56 0.52 -17.10
N THR A 71 -2.66 1.60 -17.86
CA THR A 71 -3.79 2.51 -17.79
C THR A 71 -5.04 1.83 -18.37
N VAL A 72 -6.02 1.54 -17.52
CA VAL A 72 -7.29 0.90 -17.89
C VAL A 72 -8.40 1.92 -17.75
N GLU A 73 -9.12 2.17 -18.84
CA GLU A 73 -10.37 2.92 -18.77
C GLU A 73 -11.41 2.09 -18.04
N MET A 74 -11.94 2.63 -16.95
CA MET A 74 -13.04 2.08 -16.20
C MET A 74 -14.33 2.44 -16.92
N PRO A 75 -15.20 1.47 -17.21
CA PRO A 75 -16.47 1.73 -17.87
C PRO A 75 -17.34 2.64 -17.00
N ASP A 76 -18.22 3.40 -17.65
CA ASP A 76 -19.35 4.02 -16.96
C ASP A 76 -20.39 2.95 -16.63
N ASP A 77 -20.13 2.21 -15.55
CA ASP A 77 -20.98 1.14 -15.03
C ASP A 77 -21.96 1.62 -13.95
N GLY A 78 -22.16 2.93 -13.85
CA GLY A 78 -22.96 3.55 -12.79
C GLY A 78 -22.27 3.53 -11.42
N ILE A 79 -20.97 3.24 -11.33
CA ILE A 79 -20.21 3.29 -10.07
C ILE A 79 -19.05 4.28 -10.22
N ARG A 80 -19.09 5.35 -9.43
CA ARG A 80 -18.00 6.32 -9.31
C ARG A 80 -17.00 5.81 -8.29
N ARG A 81 -15.71 5.95 -8.58
CA ARG A 81 -14.62 5.41 -7.76
C ARG A 81 -13.56 6.46 -7.49
N LYS A 82 -13.01 6.45 -6.29
CA LYS A 82 -11.87 7.31 -5.94
C LYS A 82 -10.93 6.59 -4.99
N VAL A 83 -9.66 6.54 -5.36
CA VAL A 83 -8.58 6.17 -4.45
C VAL A 83 -8.20 7.41 -3.64
N ILE A 84 -8.23 7.28 -2.32
CA ILE A 84 -7.87 8.33 -1.36
C ILE A 84 -6.65 7.87 -0.54
N SER A 85 -5.88 8.83 -0.04
CA SER A 85 -4.68 8.61 0.75
C SER A 85 -4.98 8.90 2.22
N LEU A 86 -4.64 7.97 3.11
CA LEU A 86 -4.83 8.08 4.56
C LEU A 86 -3.48 7.92 5.27
N PRO A 87 -3.26 8.59 6.41
CA PRO A 87 -1.98 8.49 7.09
C PRO A 87 -1.76 7.09 7.72
N PHE A 88 -0.51 6.69 7.90
CA PHE A 88 -0.18 5.43 8.58
C PHE A 88 -0.53 5.45 10.07
N ASP A 89 -0.52 6.62 10.67
CA ASP A 89 -0.76 6.89 12.08
C ASP A 89 -1.21 8.35 12.25
N VAL A 90 -1.73 8.68 13.42
CA VAL A 90 -2.15 10.04 13.78
C VAL A 90 -1.52 10.44 15.11
N TRP A 91 -1.21 11.72 15.28
CA TRP A 91 -0.67 12.22 16.55
C TRP A 91 -1.75 12.26 17.64
N ASP A 92 -1.51 11.59 18.76
CA ASP A 92 -2.31 11.69 19.98
C ASP A 92 -1.64 12.68 20.95
N PRO A 93 -2.17 13.91 21.09
CA PRO A 93 -1.60 14.90 21.99
C PRO A 93 -1.75 14.54 23.48
N ALA A 94 -2.70 13.67 23.85
CA ALA A 94 -2.87 13.27 25.24
C ALA A 94 -1.81 12.24 25.68
N GLN A 95 -1.30 11.45 24.74
CA GLN A 95 -0.27 10.43 24.99
C GLN A 95 1.12 10.84 24.46
N GLU A 96 1.23 12.01 23.85
CA GLU A 96 2.44 12.54 23.20
C GLU A 96 3.12 11.52 22.26
N LYS A 97 2.31 10.80 21.47
CA LYS A 97 2.81 9.80 20.51
C LYS A 97 1.91 9.64 19.30
N HIS A 98 2.44 9.03 18.25
CA HIS A 98 1.65 8.57 17.12
C HIS A 98 0.92 7.26 17.46
N VAL A 99 -0.33 7.14 17.03
CA VAL A 99 -1.14 5.93 17.15
C VAL A 99 -1.59 5.45 15.77
N GLU A 100 -1.44 4.15 15.51
CA GLU A 100 -1.79 3.54 14.22
C GLU A 100 -3.30 3.26 14.10
N ALA A 101 -4.03 3.20 15.23
CA ALA A 101 -5.46 2.98 15.26
C ALA A 101 -6.21 4.32 15.43
N TYR A 102 -7.10 4.62 14.48
CA TYR A 102 -7.80 5.91 14.43
C TYR A 102 -9.13 5.79 13.66
N ALA A 103 -9.99 6.79 13.77
CA ALA A 103 -11.28 6.81 13.07
C ALA A 103 -11.15 7.54 11.74
N PHE A 104 -11.59 6.92 10.65
CA PHE A 104 -11.75 7.52 9.33
C PHE A 104 -13.22 7.89 9.12
N HIS A 105 -13.48 9.14 8.76
CA HIS A 105 -14.83 9.65 8.53
C HIS A 105 -14.99 10.14 7.11
N HIS A 106 -16.11 9.83 6.47
CA HIS A 106 -16.41 10.37 5.15
C HIS A 106 -17.91 10.52 4.89
N TYR A 107 -18.26 11.38 3.95
CA TYR A 107 -19.60 11.47 3.36
C TYR A 107 -19.49 11.86 1.89
N PHE A 108 -20.59 11.71 1.16
CA PHE A 108 -20.71 12.11 -0.24
C PHE A 108 -21.56 13.37 -0.38
N GLU A 109 -21.08 14.34 -1.14
CA GLU A 109 -21.84 15.48 -1.63
C GLU A 109 -22.23 15.20 -3.08
N VAL A 110 -23.53 15.17 -3.36
CA VAL A 110 -24.11 14.79 -4.65
C VAL A 110 -24.84 15.99 -5.23
N PHE A 111 -24.49 16.37 -6.46
CA PHE A 111 -25.24 17.36 -7.23
C PHE A 111 -26.13 16.64 -8.24
N ARG A 112 -27.44 16.83 -8.12
CA ARG A 112 -28.46 16.21 -8.98
C ARG A 112 -29.53 17.24 -9.32
N ASP A 113 -29.82 17.39 -10.61
CA ASP A 113 -30.82 18.34 -11.13
C ASP A 113 -30.65 19.77 -10.55
N GLY A 114 -29.39 20.24 -10.49
CA GLY A 114 -29.02 21.53 -9.89
C GLY A 114 -29.20 21.63 -8.37
N LYS A 115 -29.51 20.55 -7.65
CA LYS A 115 -29.64 20.50 -6.19
C LYS A 115 -28.50 19.74 -5.55
N ARG A 116 -28.11 20.19 -4.36
CA ARG A 116 -27.13 19.51 -3.52
C ARG A 116 -27.79 18.60 -2.50
N GLU A 117 -27.32 17.37 -2.43
CA GLU A 117 -27.70 16.36 -1.44
C GLU A 117 -26.46 15.81 -0.73
N LEU A 118 -26.60 15.47 0.55
CA LEU A 118 -25.51 14.91 1.35
C LEU A 118 -25.90 13.52 1.83
N SER A 119 -24.97 12.56 1.74
CA SER A 119 -25.14 11.28 2.43
C SER A 119 -24.98 11.47 3.95
N PRO A 120 -25.39 10.47 4.76
CA PRO A 120 -24.91 10.36 6.13
C PRO A 120 -23.38 10.31 6.20
N VAL A 121 -22.84 10.58 7.39
CA VAL A 121 -21.42 10.37 7.69
C VAL A 121 -21.20 8.89 8.01
N TYR A 122 -20.24 8.30 7.31
CA TYR A 122 -19.73 6.96 7.57
C TYR A 122 -18.45 7.06 8.39
N THR A 123 -18.32 6.21 9.41
CA THR A 123 -17.14 6.12 10.27
C THR A 123 -16.61 4.70 10.28
N GLU A 124 -15.31 4.54 10.05
CA GLU A 124 -14.61 3.26 10.06
C GLU A 124 -13.40 3.34 11.01
N GLU A 125 -13.16 2.28 11.79
CA GLU A 125 -11.94 2.13 12.59
C GLU A 125 -10.82 1.66 11.67
N ILE A 126 -9.76 2.46 11.52
CA ILE A 126 -8.53 2.05 10.86
C ILE A 126 -7.68 1.29 11.85
N VAL A 127 -7.17 0.14 11.42
CA VAL A 127 -6.27 -0.72 12.19
C VAL A 127 -5.02 -1.04 11.38
N SER A 128 -3.96 -1.43 12.08
CA SER A 128 -2.75 -2.00 11.50
C SER A 128 -2.60 -3.46 11.92
N GLN A 129 -2.05 -4.27 11.03
CA GLN A 129 -1.70 -5.67 11.31
C GLN A 129 -0.30 -5.96 10.78
N GLU A 130 0.53 -6.56 11.62
CA GLU A 130 1.82 -7.08 11.21
C GLU A 130 1.66 -8.35 10.38
N VAL A 131 2.45 -8.42 9.32
CA VAL A 131 2.55 -9.60 8.46
C VAL A 131 4.00 -10.00 8.33
N GLU A 132 4.23 -11.29 8.32
CA GLU A 132 5.56 -11.88 8.34
C GLU A 132 5.70 -12.88 7.21
N PHE A 133 6.89 -12.90 6.64
CA PHE A 133 7.36 -14.00 5.82
C PHE A 133 8.67 -14.54 6.40
N VAL A 134 8.77 -15.88 6.42
CA VAL A 134 9.87 -16.60 7.04
C VAL A 134 10.73 -17.29 5.97
N ASP A 135 11.94 -16.78 5.76
CA ASP A 135 12.95 -17.41 4.91
C ASP A 135 13.72 -18.49 5.70
N GLN A 136 13.25 -19.72 5.55
CA GLN A 136 13.84 -20.90 6.20
C GLN A 136 15.23 -21.25 5.65
N GLN A 137 15.51 -20.91 4.39
CA GLN A 137 16.70 -21.37 3.68
C GLN A 137 17.82 -20.31 3.65
N GLY A 138 17.50 -19.07 4.00
CA GLY A 138 18.45 -17.97 3.98
C GLY A 138 18.82 -17.53 2.57
N ILE A 139 17.95 -17.79 1.58
CA ILE A 139 18.19 -17.51 0.15
C ILE A 139 17.59 -16.18 -0.31
N THR A 140 16.80 -15.50 0.53
CA THR A 140 16.16 -14.23 0.20
C THR A 140 17.13 -13.06 0.40
N GLY A 141 17.30 -12.23 -0.63
CA GLY A 141 18.14 -11.03 -0.63
C GLY A 141 17.34 -9.73 -0.39
N GLY A 142 16.05 -9.74 -0.70
CA GLY A 142 15.15 -8.62 -0.46
C GLY A 142 13.71 -9.09 -0.57
N MET A 143 12.82 -8.44 0.18
CA MET A 143 11.42 -8.78 0.14
C MET A 143 10.54 -7.62 0.53
N CYS A 144 9.38 -7.57 -0.10
CA CYS A 144 8.41 -6.51 0.08
C CYS A 144 7.01 -7.11 0.13
N VAL A 145 6.19 -6.59 1.03
CA VAL A 145 4.77 -6.91 1.03
C VAL A 145 4.06 -6.01 0.04
N TYR A 146 3.36 -6.63 -0.90
CA TYR A 146 2.39 -5.99 -1.79
C TYR A 146 1.00 -6.29 -1.26
N TRP A 147 0.16 -5.28 -1.14
CA TRP A 147 -1.20 -5.50 -0.67
C TRP A 147 -2.16 -4.44 -1.17
N SER A 148 -3.45 -4.74 -1.13
CA SER A 148 -4.49 -3.77 -1.42
C SER A 148 -5.79 -4.15 -0.70
N LEU A 149 -6.68 -3.18 -0.55
CA LEU A 149 -7.95 -3.34 0.14
C LEU A 149 -9.04 -3.69 -0.87
N TYR A 150 -9.75 -4.79 -0.60
CA TYR A 150 -10.84 -5.38 -1.39
C TYR A 150 -10.43 -5.95 -2.76
N ASP A 151 -9.63 -5.22 -3.53
CA ASP A 151 -9.10 -5.63 -4.82
C ASP A 151 -7.79 -4.90 -5.12
N TRP A 152 -7.19 -5.13 -6.29
CA TRP A 152 -5.88 -4.57 -6.66
C TRP A 152 -5.93 -3.16 -7.26
N ASP A 153 -7.02 -2.41 -7.07
CA ASP A 153 -7.17 -1.07 -7.68
C ASP A 153 -6.37 0.03 -6.95
N ALA A 154 -5.88 -0.23 -5.74
CA ALA A 154 -5.05 0.69 -4.97
C ALA A 154 -3.86 -0.07 -4.34
N PRO A 155 -2.94 -0.62 -5.15
CA PRO A 155 -1.85 -1.44 -4.66
C PRO A 155 -0.90 -0.63 -3.79
N GLN A 156 -0.41 -1.26 -2.73
CA GLN A 156 0.48 -0.71 -1.74
C GLN A 156 1.74 -1.53 -1.77
N TYR A 157 2.86 -0.84 -1.60
CA TYR A 157 4.17 -1.44 -1.59
C TYR A 157 4.91 -1.05 -0.33
N GLN A 158 5.34 -2.04 0.44
CA GLN A 158 6.16 -1.80 1.62
C GLN A 158 7.38 -2.73 1.62
N PRO A 159 8.59 -2.18 1.49
CA PRO A 159 9.82 -2.90 1.78
C PRO A 159 9.82 -3.43 3.21
N THR A 160 10.14 -4.72 3.35
CA THR A 160 10.24 -5.36 4.66
C THR A 160 11.70 -5.50 5.09
N GLU A 161 11.92 -5.67 6.38
CA GLU A 161 13.26 -5.83 6.93
C GLU A 161 13.26 -6.91 8.00
N SER A 162 14.41 -7.57 8.17
CA SER A 162 14.59 -8.50 9.28
C SER A 162 14.93 -7.76 10.57
N PRO A 163 14.27 -8.08 11.70
CA PRO A 163 14.63 -7.53 13.00
C PRO A 163 16.11 -7.75 13.34
N GLU A 164 16.67 -8.91 12.98
CA GLU A 164 18.09 -9.23 13.17
C GLU A 164 19.00 -8.35 12.32
N PHE A 165 18.58 -7.99 11.10
CA PHE A 165 19.31 -7.03 10.26
C PHE A 165 19.37 -5.66 10.94
N ILE A 166 18.24 -5.16 11.45
CA ILE A 166 18.15 -3.88 12.17
C ILE A 166 19.00 -3.93 13.44
N GLN A 167 18.91 -5.00 14.22
CA GLN A 167 19.66 -5.17 15.46
C GLN A 167 21.17 -5.15 15.20
N LYS A 168 21.63 -5.80 14.12
CA LYS A 168 23.07 -5.92 13.82
C LYS A 168 23.65 -4.68 13.15
N TYR A 169 22.92 -4.06 12.24
CA TYR A 169 23.43 -3.00 11.36
C TYR A 169 22.83 -1.61 11.64
N GLY A 170 21.80 -1.53 12.48
CA GLY A 170 21.13 -0.30 12.87
C GLY A 170 20.01 0.14 11.91
N GLU A 171 19.07 0.92 12.44
CA GLU A 171 18.00 1.55 11.66
C GLU A 171 18.57 2.46 10.56
N ASP A 172 19.67 3.15 10.82
CA ASP A 172 20.25 4.11 9.88
C ASP A 172 21.10 3.50 8.76
N SER A 173 21.30 2.17 8.76
CA SER A 173 22.10 1.47 7.75
C SER A 173 21.75 1.95 6.33
N PRO A 174 22.74 2.29 5.48
CA PRO A 174 22.48 2.71 4.10
C PRO A 174 21.90 1.57 3.26
N TYR A 175 22.02 0.32 3.73
CA TYR A 175 21.56 -0.87 3.04
C TYR A 175 20.19 -1.36 3.50
N ARG A 176 19.40 -0.56 4.23
CA ARG A 176 17.99 -0.92 4.58
C ARG A 176 17.14 -1.13 3.33
N SER A 177 16.22 -2.11 3.35
CA SER A 177 15.39 -2.44 2.16
C SER A 177 14.69 -1.23 1.56
N HIS A 178 14.17 -0.31 2.39
CA HIS A 178 13.45 0.87 1.91
C HIS A 178 14.33 1.89 1.15
N LYS A 179 15.66 1.76 1.22
CA LYS A 179 16.61 2.62 0.51
C LYS A 179 16.98 2.09 -0.88
N PHE A 180 16.58 0.85 -1.23
CA PHE A 180 16.94 0.21 -2.50
C PHE A 180 16.64 1.07 -3.74
N TYR A 181 15.40 1.58 -3.86
CA TYR A 181 14.97 2.40 -5.01
C TYR A 181 15.55 3.80 -5.03
N GLY A 182 16.14 4.26 -3.93
CA GLY A 182 16.88 5.52 -3.86
C GLY A 182 18.37 5.36 -4.16
N SER A 183 18.86 4.12 -4.33
CA SER A 183 20.28 3.88 -4.60
C SER A 183 20.61 4.18 -6.07
N PRO A 184 21.65 4.99 -6.36
CA PRO A 184 22.12 5.22 -7.73
C PRO A 184 22.75 3.96 -8.34
N ASP A 185 23.27 3.06 -7.51
CA ASP A 185 23.83 1.77 -7.92
C ASP A 185 23.08 0.63 -7.22
N MET A 186 22.05 0.11 -7.90
CA MET A 186 21.22 -0.99 -7.39
C MET A 186 21.96 -2.33 -7.39
N GLU A 187 22.95 -2.48 -8.27
CA GLU A 187 23.75 -3.70 -8.42
C GLU A 187 24.67 -3.86 -7.21
N GLU A 188 25.42 -2.81 -6.88
CA GLU A 188 26.31 -2.79 -5.73
C GLU A 188 25.53 -2.85 -4.42
N PHE A 189 24.39 -2.15 -4.34
CA PHE A 189 23.48 -2.26 -3.19
C PHE A 189 23.07 -3.72 -2.97
N SER A 190 22.62 -4.41 -4.01
CA SER A 190 22.16 -5.80 -3.92
C SER A 190 23.26 -6.74 -3.50
N ARG A 191 24.48 -6.55 -4.03
CA ARG A 191 25.67 -7.33 -3.67
C ARG A 191 26.00 -7.19 -2.19
N ILE A 192 26.21 -5.95 -1.73
CA ILE A 192 26.61 -5.69 -0.33
C ILE A 192 25.51 -6.14 0.64
N ARG A 193 24.26 -5.82 0.34
CA ARG A 193 23.14 -6.25 1.19
C ARG A 193 23.04 -7.77 1.28
N SER A 194 23.29 -8.49 0.19
CA SER A 194 23.30 -9.96 0.20
C SER A 194 24.44 -10.53 1.04
N GLU A 195 25.63 -9.92 1.00
CA GLU A 195 26.74 -10.28 1.89
C GLU A 195 26.37 -10.06 3.36
N MET A 196 25.73 -8.94 3.68
CA MET A 196 25.25 -8.64 5.04
C MET A 196 24.22 -9.69 5.51
N LEU A 197 23.20 -9.98 4.68
CA LEU A 197 22.16 -10.95 5.00
C LEU A 197 22.71 -12.36 5.22
N ARG A 198 23.72 -12.79 4.43
CA ARG A 198 24.38 -14.10 4.61
C ARG A 198 25.00 -14.28 6.00
N THR A 199 25.31 -13.20 6.71
CA THR A 199 25.86 -13.27 8.07
C THR A 199 24.80 -13.36 9.17
N LEU A 200 23.52 -13.29 8.82
CA LEU A 200 22.41 -13.42 9.75
C LEU A 200 21.96 -14.89 9.85
N PRO A 201 21.53 -15.35 11.04
CA PRO A 201 21.03 -16.71 11.23
C PRO A 201 19.76 -16.95 10.41
N THR A 202 19.47 -18.23 10.15
CA THR A 202 18.18 -18.69 9.64
C THR A 202 17.36 -19.33 10.76
N PRO A 203 16.01 -19.32 10.67
CA PRO A 203 15.22 -18.62 9.65
C PRO A 203 15.30 -17.10 9.78
N ARG A 204 15.21 -16.39 8.64
CA ARG A 204 15.12 -14.92 8.64
C ARG A 204 13.65 -14.49 8.57
N HIS A 205 13.28 -13.57 9.45
CA HIS A 205 11.92 -13.09 9.59
C HIS A 205 11.82 -11.72 8.95
N PHE A 206 11.00 -11.56 7.92
CA PHE A 206 10.81 -10.27 7.27
C PHE A 206 9.43 -9.74 7.60
N VAL A 207 9.39 -8.57 8.23
CA VAL A 207 8.17 -8.01 8.81
C VAL A 207 7.71 -6.78 8.04
N GLY A 208 6.41 -6.73 7.74
CA GLY A 208 5.70 -5.60 7.17
C GLY A 208 4.42 -5.28 7.95
N LYS A 209 3.76 -4.17 7.62
CA LYS A 209 2.50 -3.75 8.24
C LYS A 209 1.45 -3.38 7.20
N ILE A 210 0.32 -4.06 7.26
CA ILE A 210 -0.86 -3.77 6.46
C ILE A 210 -1.78 -2.86 7.27
N ARG A 211 -2.50 -1.95 6.60
CA ARG A 211 -3.39 -0.98 7.24
C ARG A 211 -4.72 -0.89 6.50
N GLY A 212 -5.80 -0.66 7.21
CA GLY A 212 -7.11 -0.47 6.59
C GLY A 212 -8.26 -0.49 7.59
N PRO A 213 -9.50 -0.33 7.11
CA PRO A 213 -10.67 -0.46 7.95
C PRO A 213 -10.72 -1.85 8.59
N LYS A 214 -11.07 -1.90 9.86
CA LYS A 214 -11.34 -3.15 10.58
C LYS A 214 -12.45 -3.94 9.87
N GLY A 215 -12.23 -5.22 9.67
CA GLY A 215 -13.11 -6.09 8.89
C GLY A 215 -12.92 -5.98 7.37
N ALA A 216 -12.05 -5.09 6.88
CA ALA A 216 -11.79 -5.00 5.44
C ALA A 216 -11.07 -6.25 4.94
N GLN A 217 -11.40 -6.65 3.72
CA GLN A 217 -10.66 -7.69 3.01
C GLN A 217 -9.34 -7.10 2.49
N VAL A 218 -8.25 -7.82 2.69
CA VAL A 218 -6.92 -7.50 2.18
C VAL A 218 -6.53 -8.59 1.19
N VAL A 219 -6.16 -8.17 -0.02
CA VAL A 219 -5.46 -9.02 -0.98
C VAL A 219 -3.98 -8.74 -0.82
N GLN A 220 -3.19 -9.77 -0.55
CA GLN A 220 -1.76 -9.67 -0.24
C GLN A 220 -0.96 -10.60 -1.16
N SER A 221 0.25 -10.16 -1.52
CA SER A 221 1.28 -10.94 -2.18
C SER A 221 2.65 -10.51 -1.66
N TRP A 222 3.67 -11.36 -1.81
CA TRP A 222 5.05 -11.05 -1.47
C TRP A 222 5.88 -10.98 -2.73
N HIS A 223 6.59 -9.88 -2.96
CA HIS A 223 7.64 -9.83 -3.96
C HIS A 223 8.95 -10.21 -3.30
N VAL A 224 9.55 -11.29 -3.79
CA VAL A 224 10.73 -11.91 -3.21
C VAL A 224 11.83 -11.92 -4.26
N GLY A 225 13.00 -11.40 -3.88
CA GLY A 225 14.23 -11.50 -4.67
C GLY A 225 15.24 -12.42 -3.99
N GLY A 226 15.91 -13.25 -4.78
CA GLY A 226 17.02 -14.07 -4.27
C GLY A 226 18.22 -13.24 -3.82
N LEU A 227 19.12 -13.84 -3.05
CA LEU A 227 20.43 -13.26 -2.77
C LEU A 227 21.16 -12.98 -4.09
N TRP A 228 21.93 -11.89 -4.10
CA TRP A 228 22.76 -11.52 -5.22
C TRP A 228 23.77 -12.63 -5.53
N VAL A 229 23.91 -12.89 -6.83
CA VAL A 229 24.93 -13.75 -7.44
C VAL A 229 25.51 -13.06 -8.67
N PRO A 230 26.79 -13.30 -9.02
CA PRO A 230 27.43 -12.62 -10.16
C PRO A 230 26.72 -12.88 -11.49
N ASN A 231 26.25 -14.11 -11.70
CA ASN A 231 25.53 -14.48 -12.91
C ASN A 231 24.09 -13.96 -12.87
N LYS A 232 23.77 -12.96 -13.71
CA LYS A 232 22.42 -12.38 -13.78
C LYS A 232 21.34 -13.41 -14.13
N LEU A 233 21.67 -14.44 -14.91
CA LEU A 233 20.72 -15.49 -15.32
C LEU A 233 20.29 -16.40 -14.16
N GLU A 234 21.07 -16.44 -13.08
CA GLU A 234 20.76 -17.20 -11.86
C GLU A 234 20.00 -16.37 -10.82
N ARG A 235 19.88 -15.05 -11.05
CA ARG A 235 19.05 -14.17 -10.22
C ARG A 235 17.59 -14.39 -10.58
N TRP A 236 16.75 -14.39 -9.56
CA TRP A 236 15.32 -14.57 -9.74
C TRP A 236 14.56 -13.62 -8.82
N GLU A 237 13.40 -13.21 -9.32
CA GLU A 237 12.36 -12.53 -8.56
C GLU A 237 11.05 -13.26 -8.78
N SER A 238 10.19 -13.27 -7.77
CA SER A 238 8.91 -13.96 -7.85
C SER A 238 7.86 -13.30 -6.96
N TYR A 239 6.59 -13.58 -7.24
CA TYR A 239 5.46 -13.18 -6.42
C TYR A 239 4.88 -14.40 -5.72
N TRP A 240 4.97 -14.44 -4.40
CA TRP A 240 4.57 -15.59 -3.58
C TRP A 240 3.37 -15.26 -2.69
N GLY A 241 2.64 -16.30 -2.29
CA GLY A 241 1.64 -16.20 -1.22
C GLY A 241 0.51 -15.22 -1.54
N ASN A 242 -0.17 -15.41 -2.68
CA ASN A 242 -1.40 -14.68 -2.96
C ASN A 242 -2.47 -15.10 -1.95
N HIS A 243 -2.71 -14.25 -0.97
CA HIS A 243 -3.60 -14.51 0.16
C HIS A 243 -4.68 -13.45 0.25
N VAL A 244 -5.89 -13.89 0.57
CA VAL A 244 -6.99 -13.01 0.93
C VAL A 244 -7.24 -13.20 2.43
N ARG A 245 -7.21 -12.11 3.18
CA ARG A 245 -7.44 -12.12 4.64
C ARG A 245 -8.35 -10.96 5.06
N THR A 246 -8.77 -10.95 6.30
CA THR A 246 -9.55 -9.87 6.92
C THR A 246 -8.71 -9.20 8.00
N LEU A 247 -8.77 -7.87 8.09
CA LEU A 247 -8.16 -7.07 9.16
C LEU A 247 -9.00 -7.04 10.43
#